data_AF-A0A5F9CDH0-F1
#
_entry.id   AF-A0A5F9CDH0-F1
#
_cell.length_a   1.000
_cell.length_b   1.000
_cell.length_c   1.000
_cell.angle_alpha   90.00
_cell.angle_beta   90.00
_cell.angle_gamma   90.00
#
_symmetry.space_group_name_H-M   'P 1'
#
loop_
_entity.id
_entity.type
_entity.pdbx_description
1 polymer ?
#
loop_
_entity_poly.entity_id
_entity_poly.type
_entity_poly.pdbx_seq_one_letter_code
_entity_poly.pdbx_strand_id
1 'polypeptide(L)'
;MSKDALPEKACQLDSRYWRITNAKGDVEEVQGPGVVGEFPIISPGRVYEYTSCTTFSTTSGYMEGYYTFHFLYFKDKIFNVAIPRFHMACPTFRVSVARLEMGPDEYEEMEEEEEEEEEEEEEDDSADMDESEEDEEERRRRVFDVPIRRRRCSRLF
;
A
#
# COMPACT_ATOMS: atom_id res chain seq x y z
N MET A 1 -23.47 -8.62 -3.10
CA MET A 1 -24.50 -9.49 -3.73
C MET A 1 -25.53 -8.61 -4.41
N SER A 2 -26.18 -9.08 -5.50
CA SER A 2 -27.24 -8.28 -6.15
C SER A 2 -28.32 -7.87 -5.14
N LYS A 3 -28.91 -6.68 -5.33
CA LYS A 3 -30.04 -6.20 -4.50
C LYS A 3 -31.27 -7.09 -4.65
N ASP A 4 -31.42 -7.74 -5.81
CA ASP A 4 -32.57 -8.59 -6.12
C ASP A 4 -32.42 -10.03 -5.62
N ALA A 5 -31.30 -10.35 -4.96
CA ALA A 5 -31.10 -11.68 -4.39
C ALA A 5 -32.01 -11.89 -3.16
N LEU A 6 -32.46 -13.13 -2.97
CA LEU A 6 -33.25 -13.50 -1.80
C LEU A 6 -32.40 -13.38 -0.51
N PRO A 7 -32.96 -12.88 0.61
CA PRO A 7 -32.25 -12.79 1.90
C PRO A 7 -31.65 -14.13 2.37
N GLU A 8 -32.31 -15.24 2.05
CA GLU A 8 -31.85 -16.61 2.34
C GLU A 8 -30.52 -16.96 1.68
N LYS A 9 -30.13 -16.24 0.62
CA LYS A 9 -28.83 -16.40 -0.05
C LYS A 9 -27.69 -15.71 0.69
N ALA A 10 -27.94 -15.05 1.83
CA ALA A 10 -26.86 -14.48 2.63
C ALA A 10 -25.80 -15.54 2.95
N CYS A 11 -24.54 -15.18 2.74
CA CYS A 11 -23.39 -16.06 2.86
C CYS A 11 -22.26 -15.38 3.63
N GLN A 12 -21.39 -16.17 4.25
CA GLN A 12 -20.20 -15.68 4.94
C GLN A 12 -18.95 -16.20 4.26
N LEU A 13 -17.94 -15.33 4.17
CA LEU A 13 -16.63 -15.69 3.65
C LEU A 13 -15.86 -16.50 4.70
N ASP A 14 -15.40 -17.69 4.32
CA ASP A 14 -14.61 -18.58 5.17
C ASP A 14 -13.10 -18.46 4.90
N SER A 15 -12.73 -18.51 3.63
CA SER A 15 -11.33 -18.57 3.22
C SER A 15 -11.12 -18.02 1.82
N ARG A 16 -9.86 -17.78 1.48
CA ARG A 16 -9.41 -17.36 0.16
C ARG A 16 -8.35 -18.32 -0.35
N TYR A 17 -8.31 -18.45 -1.67
CA TYR A 17 -7.21 -19.06 -2.41
C TYR A 17 -6.79 -18.08 -3.50
N TRP A 18 -5.49 -17.86 -3.61
CA TRP A 18 -4.85 -17.04 -4.63
C TRP A 18 -3.78 -17.85 -5.35
N ARG A 19 -3.78 -17.72 -6.67
CA ARG A 19 -2.72 -18.15 -7.57
C ARG A 19 -2.10 -16.91 -8.18
N ILE A 20 -0.86 -16.62 -7.78
CA ILE A 20 -0.12 -15.42 -8.16
C ILE A 20 0.95 -15.87 -9.15
N THR A 21 0.96 -15.30 -10.36
CA THR A 21 1.96 -15.66 -11.39
C THR A 21 2.72 -14.42 -11.84
N ASN A 22 4.05 -14.51 -11.82
CA ASN A 22 4.93 -13.45 -12.29
C ASN A 22 5.18 -13.56 -13.82
N ALA A 23 5.86 -12.58 -14.43
CA ALA A 23 6.11 -12.58 -15.87
C ALA A 23 7.09 -13.67 -16.36
N LYS A 24 7.84 -14.31 -15.44
CA LYS A 24 8.74 -15.43 -15.74
C LYS A 24 8.03 -16.78 -15.69
N GLY A 25 6.77 -16.81 -15.25
CA GLY A 25 5.98 -18.03 -15.09
C GLY A 25 6.12 -18.68 -13.70
N ASP A 26 6.83 -18.05 -12.76
CA ASP A 26 6.88 -18.55 -11.38
C ASP A 26 5.50 -18.33 -10.72
N VAL A 27 5.03 -19.35 -10.01
CA VAL A 27 3.71 -19.37 -9.37
C VAL A 27 3.86 -19.42 -7.85
N GLU A 28 3.20 -18.51 -7.14
CA GLU A 28 3.01 -18.53 -5.69
C GLU A 28 1.53 -18.82 -5.39
N GLU A 29 1.28 -19.81 -4.54
CA GLU A 29 -0.07 -20.13 -4.06
C GLU A 29 -0.24 -19.65 -2.63
N VAL A 30 -1.34 -18.96 -2.37
CA VAL A 30 -1.66 -18.45 -1.05
C VAL A 30 -3.06 -18.88 -0.66
N GLN A 31 -3.15 -19.62 0.44
CA GLN A 31 -4.43 -20.05 0.99
C GLN A 31 -4.49 -19.68 2.47
N GLY A 32 -5.64 -19.16 2.90
CA GLY A 32 -5.80 -18.77 4.29
C GLY A 32 -7.24 -18.44 4.68
N PRO A 33 -7.51 -18.36 5.99
CA PRO A 33 -8.84 -18.05 6.51
C PRO A 33 -9.14 -16.55 6.38
N GLY A 34 -10.38 -16.22 6.06
CA GLY A 34 -10.85 -14.84 5.97
C GLY A 34 -10.24 -14.04 4.81
N VAL A 35 -10.35 -12.72 4.90
CA VAL A 35 -9.61 -11.73 4.13
C VAL A 35 -9.15 -10.64 5.10
N VAL A 36 -7.87 -10.26 5.09
CA VAL A 36 -7.31 -9.23 6.01
C VAL A 36 -7.63 -9.45 7.51
N GLY A 37 -7.84 -10.71 7.92
CA GLY A 37 -8.22 -11.08 9.29
C GLY A 37 -9.72 -11.04 9.59
N GLU A 38 -10.56 -10.75 8.60
CA GLU A 38 -12.02 -10.65 8.74
C GLU A 38 -12.76 -11.77 8.00
N PHE A 39 -13.99 -12.06 8.46
CA PHE A 39 -14.90 -13.07 7.88
C PHE A 39 -16.24 -12.41 7.53
N PRO A 40 -16.29 -11.56 6.50
CA PRO A 40 -17.45 -10.74 6.19
C PRO A 40 -18.67 -11.56 5.79
N ILE A 41 -19.85 -11.09 6.24
CA ILE A 41 -21.16 -11.60 5.83
C ILE A 41 -21.69 -10.74 4.68
N ILE A 42 -22.06 -11.37 3.58
CA ILE A 42 -22.63 -10.74 2.39
C ILE A 42 -24.12 -11.09 2.28
N SER A 43 -24.97 -10.10 2.55
CA SER A 43 -26.42 -10.14 2.33
C SER A 43 -26.78 -9.43 1.02
N PRO A 44 -28.02 -9.60 0.50
CA PRO A 44 -28.48 -8.86 -0.68
C PRO A 44 -28.28 -7.36 -0.54
N GLY A 45 -27.73 -6.72 -1.58
CA GLY A 45 -27.42 -5.29 -1.58
C GLY A 45 -26.21 -4.86 -0.75
N ARG A 46 -25.63 -5.73 0.09
CA ARG A 46 -24.41 -5.43 0.84
C ARG A 46 -23.17 -5.54 -0.05
N VAL A 47 -22.28 -4.58 0.14
CA VAL A 47 -20.93 -4.52 -0.46
C VAL A 47 -19.92 -4.57 0.67
N TYR A 48 -18.83 -5.31 0.44
CA TYR A 48 -17.67 -5.36 1.33
C TYR A 48 -16.44 -5.07 0.47
N GLU A 49 -15.62 -4.14 0.92
CA GLU A 49 -14.42 -3.68 0.22
C GLU A 49 -13.24 -3.79 1.17
N TYR A 50 -12.11 -4.26 0.64
CA TYR A 50 -10.86 -4.36 1.39
C TYR A 50 -9.68 -4.11 0.45
N THR A 51 -8.54 -3.74 1.02
CA THR A 51 -7.31 -3.49 0.27
C THR A 51 -6.20 -4.36 0.83
N SER A 52 -5.46 -5.02 -0.07
CA SER A 52 -4.23 -5.76 0.23
C SER A 52 -3.13 -5.38 -0.75
N CYS A 53 -1.92 -5.90 -0.55
CA CYS A 53 -0.81 -5.72 -1.49
C CYS A 53 -0.08 -7.05 -1.76
N THR A 54 0.64 -7.11 -2.87
CA THR A 54 1.53 -8.20 -3.22
C THR A 54 2.82 -7.64 -3.82
N THR A 55 3.87 -8.45 -3.89
CA THR A 55 5.14 -8.07 -4.51
C THR A 55 5.52 -9.05 -5.61
N PHE A 56 6.03 -8.52 -6.73
CA PHE A 56 6.57 -9.31 -7.84
C PHE A 56 8.07 -9.06 -7.99
N SER A 57 8.82 -10.08 -8.38
CA SER A 57 10.22 -9.97 -8.82
C SER A 57 10.37 -9.50 -10.27
N THR A 58 9.24 -9.26 -10.96
CA THR A 58 9.15 -8.84 -12.36
C THR A 58 8.31 -7.57 -12.47
N THR A 59 8.46 -6.82 -13.57
CA THR A 59 7.70 -5.57 -13.83
C THR A 59 6.21 -5.79 -14.08
N SER A 60 5.80 -7.04 -14.36
CA SER A 60 4.40 -7.42 -14.50
C SER A 60 4.11 -8.79 -13.91
N GLY A 61 2.83 -9.05 -13.68
CA GLY A 61 2.29 -10.31 -13.18
C GLY A 61 0.78 -10.30 -13.24
N TYR A 62 0.15 -11.40 -12.83
CA TYR A 62 -1.29 -11.48 -12.68
C TYR A 62 -1.67 -12.33 -11.47
N MET A 63 -2.89 -12.11 -11.00
CA MET A 63 -3.48 -12.86 -9.89
C MET A 63 -4.85 -13.37 -10.30
N GLU A 64 -5.17 -14.58 -9.85
CA GLU A 64 -6.49 -15.19 -9.98
C GLU A 64 -6.74 -16.09 -8.78
N GLY A 65 -7.99 -16.49 -8.56
CA GLY A 65 -8.29 -17.31 -7.39
C GLY A 65 -9.78 -17.45 -7.14
N TYR A 66 -10.12 -17.75 -5.88
CA TYR A 66 -11.49 -17.81 -5.44
C TYR A 66 -11.62 -17.56 -3.93
N TYR A 67 -12.81 -17.13 -3.55
CA TYR A 67 -13.26 -17.10 -2.17
C TYR A 67 -14.17 -18.28 -1.88
N THR A 68 -13.99 -18.93 -0.75
CA THR A 68 -14.89 -19.98 -0.26
C THR A 68 -15.92 -19.34 0.66
N PHE A 69 -17.20 -19.56 0.35
CA PHE A 69 -18.32 -19.09 1.14
C PHE A 69 -19.17 -20.25 1.61
N HIS A 70 -19.79 -20.10 2.78
CA HIS A 70 -20.93 -20.92 3.18
C HIS A 70 -22.21 -20.08 3.29
N PHE A 71 -23.37 -20.68 3.03
CA PHE A 71 -24.65 -20.04 3.28
C PHE A 71 -25.00 -20.03 4.76
N LEU A 72 -25.56 -18.91 5.25
CA LEU A 72 -25.97 -18.79 6.66
C LEU A 72 -27.24 -19.59 6.99
N TYR A 73 -28.15 -19.70 6.02
CA TYR A 73 -29.46 -20.35 6.20
C TYR A 73 -29.53 -21.77 5.64
N PHE A 74 -28.59 -22.15 4.77
CA PHE A 74 -28.51 -23.51 4.21
C PHE A 74 -27.33 -24.26 4.83
N LYS A 75 -27.64 -25.20 5.72
CA LYS A 75 -26.63 -26.02 6.42
C LYS A 75 -25.70 -26.73 5.43
N ASP A 76 -24.40 -26.67 5.72
CA ASP A 76 -23.31 -27.34 5.00
C ASP A 76 -23.25 -27.06 3.48
N LYS A 77 -23.86 -25.97 3.02
CA LYS A 77 -23.77 -25.53 1.64
C LYS A 77 -22.61 -24.54 1.47
N ILE A 78 -21.48 -25.07 1.02
CA ILE A 78 -20.26 -24.34 0.71
C ILE A 78 -20.15 -24.18 -0.81
N PHE A 79 -19.69 -23.03 -1.27
CA PHE A 79 -19.46 -22.73 -2.68
C PHE A 79 -18.30 -21.75 -2.87
N ASN A 80 -17.69 -21.81 -4.06
CA ASN A 80 -16.59 -20.92 -4.43
C ASN A 80 -17.10 -19.77 -5.31
N VAL A 81 -16.60 -18.57 -5.04
CA VAL A 81 -16.80 -17.38 -5.86
C VAL A 81 -15.47 -17.06 -6.54
N ALA A 82 -15.46 -17.14 -7.87
CA ALA A 82 -14.26 -16.89 -8.67
C ALA A 82 -13.83 -15.42 -8.56
N ILE A 83 -12.52 -15.23 -8.37
CA ILE A 83 -11.89 -13.92 -8.49
C ILE A 83 -11.36 -13.85 -9.93
N PRO A 84 -11.84 -12.89 -10.75
CA PRO A 84 -11.39 -12.80 -12.12
C PRO A 84 -9.89 -12.53 -12.16
N ARG A 85 -9.22 -13.11 -13.16
CA ARG A 85 -7.81 -12.81 -13.39
C ARG A 85 -7.65 -11.32 -13.69
N PHE A 86 -6.79 -10.66 -12.93
CA PHE A 86 -6.38 -9.28 -13.18
C PHE A 86 -4.86 -9.17 -13.32
N HIS A 87 -4.44 -8.26 -14.19
CA HIS A 87 -3.04 -8.03 -14.52
C HIS A 87 -2.53 -6.79 -13.80
N MET A 88 -1.31 -6.87 -13.30
CA MET A 88 -0.58 -5.73 -12.75
C MET A 88 0.67 -5.55 -13.59
N ALA A 89 0.89 -4.32 -14.05
CA ALA A 89 2.07 -3.94 -14.80
C ALA A 89 2.57 -2.60 -14.28
N CYS A 90 3.85 -2.52 -13.96
CA CYS A 90 4.51 -1.27 -13.64
C CYS A 90 4.56 -0.42 -14.92
N PRO A 91 4.03 0.81 -14.93
CA PRO A 91 4.25 1.74 -16.02
C PRO A 91 5.74 1.94 -16.27
N THR A 92 6.12 2.16 -17.52
CA THR A 92 7.50 2.56 -17.82
C THR A 92 7.81 3.87 -17.12
N PHE A 93 8.98 3.95 -16.47
CA PHE A 93 9.47 5.20 -15.94
C PHE A 93 9.52 6.24 -17.06
N ARG A 94 8.90 7.40 -16.83
CA ARG A 94 8.99 8.55 -17.72
C ARG A 94 9.73 9.64 -16.96
N VAL A 95 10.84 10.11 -17.53
CA VAL A 95 11.48 11.35 -17.09
C VAL A 95 10.52 12.48 -17.43
N SER A 96 10.29 13.40 -16.49
CA SER A 96 9.51 14.61 -16.78
C SER A 96 10.22 15.40 -17.89
N VAL A 97 9.45 15.90 -18.85
CA VAL A 97 10.01 16.76 -19.91
C VAL A 97 10.67 17.99 -19.30
N ALA A 98 10.13 18.50 -18.18
CA ALA A 98 10.74 19.57 -17.39
C ALA A 98 12.19 19.29 -16.94
N ARG A 99 12.55 18.02 -16.65
CA ARG A 99 13.94 17.65 -16.31
C ARG A 99 14.85 17.46 -17.53
N LEU A 100 14.27 17.29 -18.71
CA LEU A 100 15.03 17.14 -19.96
C LEU A 100 15.27 18.50 -20.65
N GLU A 101 14.44 19.50 -20.34
CA GLU A 101 14.56 20.86 -20.86
C GLU A 101 15.47 21.75 -20.00
N MET A 102 15.74 21.36 -18.74
CA MET A 102 16.83 21.94 -17.96
C MET A 102 18.16 21.51 -18.59
N GLY A 103 18.95 22.49 -19.05
CA GLY A 103 20.31 22.26 -19.51
C GLY A 103 21.20 21.75 -18.36
N PRO A 104 22.34 21.09 -18.65
CA PRO A 104 23.32 20.74 -17.62
C PRO A 104 23.72 21.95 -16.76
N ASP A 105 23.81 23.11 -17.40
CA ASP A 105 24.24 24.38 -16.80
C ASP A 105 23.21 24.94 -15.80
N GLU A 106 21.91 24.70 -15.99
CA GLU A 106 20.84 25.17 -15.09
C GLU A 106 20.71 24.30 -13.82
N TYR A 107 21.26 23.08 -13.84
CA TYR A 107 21.34 22.21 -12.66
C TYR A 107 22.49 22.59 -11.74
N GLU A 108 23.64 22.97 -12.30
CA GLU A 108 24.80 23.43 -11.50
C GLU A 108 24.50 24.80 -10.85
N GLU A 109 23.86 25.74 -11.58
CA GLU A 109 23.43 27.03 -11.01
C GLU A 109 22.42 26.86 -9.86
N MET A 110 21.50 25.88 -9.94
CA MET A 110 20.52 25.62 -8.88
C MET A 110 21.14 24.96 -7.64
N GLU A 111 22.11 24.04 -7.83
CA GLU A 111 22.84 23.43 -6.70
C GLU A 111 23.73 24.47 -5.99
N GLU A 112 24.36 25.40 -6.73
CA GLU A 112 25.13 26.51 -6.15
C GLU A 112 24.22 27.50 -5.38
N GLU A 113 23.03 27.84 -5.90
CA GLU A 113 22.06 28.69 -5.19
C GLU A 113 21.52 28.01 -3.91
N GLU A 114 21.25 26.70 -3.92
CA GLU A 114 20.82 25.95 -2.71
C GLU A 114 21.94 25.89 -1.65
N GLU A 115 23.21 25.74 -2.05
CA GLU A 115 24.37 25.79 -1.13
C GLU A 115 24.58 27.20 -0.54
N GLU A 116 24.41 28.26 -1.34
CA GLU A 116 24.48 29.66 -0.85
C GLU A 116 23.34 29.99 0.13
N GLU A 117 22.10 29.51 -0.12
CA GLU A 117 20.98 29.67 0.81
C GLU A 117 21.21 28.92 2.14
N GLU A 118 21.78 27.70 2.10
CA GLU A 118 22.16 26.97 3.33
C GLU A 118 23.27 27.69 4.11
N GLU A 119 24.25 28.31 3.44
CA GLU A 119 25.28 29.12 4.08
C GLU A 119 24.70 30.42 4.70
N GLU A 120 23.74 31.09 4.05
CA GLU A 120 23.06 32.27 4.60
C GLU A 120 22.18 31.91 5.83
N GLU A 121 21.49 30.76 5.83
CA GLU A 121 20.71 30.28 6.98
C GLU A 121 21.61 29.93 8.20
N GLU A 122 22.78 29.33 7.97
CA GLU A 122 23.76 29.03 9.03
C GLU A 122 24.42 30.31 9.60
N GLU A 123 24.53 31.39 8.80
CA GLU A 123 25.00 32.69 9.29
C GLU A 123 23.95 33.43 10.14
N ASP A 124 22.65 33.31 9.84
CA ASP A 124 21.55 33.97 10.59
C ASP A 124 21.32 33.30 11.98
N ASP A 125 21.48 31.98 12.07
CA ASP A 125 21.41 31.24 13.35
C ASP A 125 22.58 31.56 14.31
N SER A 126 23.63 32.24 13.84
CA SER A 126 24.76 32.67 14.67
C SER A 126 24.52 33.98 15.45
N ALA A 127 23.44 34.72 15.14
CA ALA A 127 23.18 36.05 15.69
C ALA A 127 22.28 36.11 16.95
N ASP A 128 21.63 35.02 17.36
CA ASP A 128 20.84 34.96 18.60
C ASP A 128 21.47 34.01 19.65
N MET A 129 22.74 34.29 20.00
CA MET A 129 23.36 33.74 21.20
C MET A 129 23.06 34.63 22.44
N ASP A 130 21.79 34.77 22.82
CA ASP A 130 21.40 35.08 24.20
C ASP A 130 19.98 34.58 24.51
N GLU A 131 19.80 33.26 24.72
CA GLU A 131 18.86 32.74 25.72
C GLU A 131 19.08 31.22 25.96
N SER A 132 19.83 30.92 27.04
CA SER A 132 19.89 29.67 27.82
C SER A 132 19.89 28.31 27.06
N GLU A 133 21.07 27.70 26.97
CA GLU A 133 21.34 26.32 26.51
C GLU A 133 20.64 25.18 27.32
N GLU A 134 19.69 25.49 28.22
CA GLU A 134 19.02 24.47 29.05
C GLU A 134 17.68 23.96 28.47
N ASP A 135 17.06 24.62 27.48
CA ASP A 135 15.74 24.23 26.95
C ASP A 135 15.76 23.45 25.61
N GLU A 136 16.88 23.43 24.88
CA GLU A 136 17.00 22.70 23.60
C GLU A 136 17.13 21.18 23.77
N GLU A 137 17.81 20.71 24.82
CA GLU A 137 18.01 19.27 25.03
C GLU A 137 16.69 18.56 25.41
N GLU A 138 15.76 19.26 26.07
CA GLU A 138 14.43 18.72 26.39
C GLU A 138 13.53 18.68 25.15
N ARG A 139 13.68 19.63 24.22
CA ARG A 139 12.95 19.65 22.93
C ARG A 139 13.44 18.58 21.97
N ARG A 140 14.76 18.36 21.84
CA ARG A 140 15.34 17.27 21.03
C ARG A 140 14.91 15.89 21.54
N ARG A 141 14.67 15.73 22.85
CA ARG A 141 14.09 14.48 23.41
C ARG A 141 12.62 14.24 23.07
N ARG A 142 11.87 15.25 22.58
CA ARG A 142 10.44 15.09 22.23
C ARG A 142 10.16 14.96 20.73
N VAL A 143 11.12 15.24 19.85
CA VAL A 143 10.92 15.13 18.38
C VAL A 143 11.39 13.78 17.80
N PHE A 144 12.35 13.11 18.45
CA PHE A 144 12.87 11.81 18.01
C PHE A 144 12.12 10.57 18.51
N ASP A 145 10.86 10.71 18.93
CA ASP A 145 10.04 9.57 19.35
C ASP A 145 8.65 9.55 18.67
N VAL A 146 8.60 9.98 17.41
CA VAL A 146 7.60 9.42 16.50
C VAL A 146 8.23 8.17 15.89
N PRO A 147 7.89 6.95 16.34
CA PRO A 147 8.28 5.78 15.59
C PRO A 147 7.62 5.92 14.22
N ILE A 148 8.42 6.23 13.20
CA ILE A 148 8.08 5.89 11.82
C ILE A 148 7.95 4.37 11.87
N ARG A 149 6.75 3.89 12.17
CA ARG A 149 6.35 2.53 11.87
C ARG A 149 6.48 2.48 10.37
N ARG A 150 7.66 2.06 9.89
CA ARG A 150 7.78 1.16 8.76
C ARG A 150 6.91 -0.03 9.14
N ARG A 151 5.60 0.12 8.95
CA ARG A 151 4.75 -1.01 8.67
C ARG A 151 5.35 -1.51 7.37
N ARG A 152 6.33 -2.43 7.49
CA ARG A 152 6.34 -3.57 6.59
C ARG A 152 4.89 -3.95 6.55
N CYS A 153 4.24 -3.66 5.43
CA CYS A 153 2.96 -4.24 5.12
C CYS A 153 3.32 -5.72 5.07
N SER A 154 3.24 -6.37 6.23
CA SER A 154 3.28 -7.82 6.31
C SER A 154 2.25 -8.25 5.29
N ARG A 155 2.61 -9.24 4.48
CA ARG A 155 1.69 -9.89 3.53
C ARG A 155 0.46 -10.35 4.30
N LEU A 156 -0.49 -9.44 4.51
CA LEU A 156 -1.79 -9.68 5.10
C LEU A 156 -2.61 -10.17 3.94
N PHE A 157 -2.34 -11.42 3.60
CA PHE A 157 -3.34 -12.24 2.97
C PHE A 157 -4.42 -12.42 4.03
#